data_AF-A0A6C0LI23-F1
#
_entry.id   AF-A0A6C0LI23-F1
#
_cell.length_a   1.000
_cell.length_b   1.000
_cell.length_c   1.000
_cell.angle_alpha   90.00
_cell.angle_beta   90.00
_cell.angle_gamma   90.00
#
_symmetry.space_group_name_H-M   'P 1'
#
loop_
_entity.id
_entity.type
_entity.pdbx_description
1 polymer ?
#
loop_
_entity_poly.entity_id
_entity_poly.type
_entity_poly.pdbx_seq_one_letter_code
_entity_poly.pdbx_strand_id
1 'polypeptide(L)'
;MENEMVGRIIKCLGKEKKTRKRRRVTDDEYAILLPGEHMLLESRNYRVSQLKDMCRYYKLRLSGNKDEVTKRVYNHLYFSKFAIIIQKRVKKYLLNAYLKAKGPAFIKRKLCVNDCDFFTMDPVTEIPHEQFISYTDLDKMVYGFDILSLHNMISKSNPPYKNPYNRNELPEYLMNNCKKIERMSSFFGETNVTIEEEEVVDETKLLELRLLTLFQEINELGNYADHNWLWSLPRVQLIRYIAQLYDIWAYRANLTNEVKQEICPPTGNPFIGVPVHALPTLDRNRLMQSAISIIQSMVLRSTDIPTRALGANYVLSALTIVNESAALSLPWLYQAVALN
;
A
#
# COMPACT_ATOMS: atom_id res chain seq x y z
N MET A 1 3.49 -89.63 -28.45
CA MET A 1 2.20 -88.90 -28.55
C MET A 1 2.23 -87.54 -27.84
N GLU A 2 2.87 -87.38 -26.67
CA GLU A 2 2.95 -86.06 -26.01
C GLU A 2 3.79 -85.02 -26.79
N ASN A 3 4.87 -85.42 -27.45
CA ASN A 3 5.71 -84.48 -28.23
C ASN A 3 5.06 -83.97 -29.53
N GLU A 4 4.09 -84.68 -30.10
CA GLU A 4 3.33 -84.19 -31.27
C GLU A 4 2.22 -83.21 -30.86
N MET A 5 1.70 -83.34 -29.63
CA MET A 5 0.67 -82.47 -29.09
C MET A 5 1.26 -81.11 -28.69
N VAL A 6 2.45 -81.08 -28.08
CA VAL A 6 3.18 -79.85 -27.73
C VAL A 6 3.60 -79.07 -29.00
N GLY A 7 4.02 -79.78 -30.07
CA GLY A 7 4.34 -79.16 -31.36
C GLY A 7 3.15 -78.51 -32.08
N ARG A 8 1.92 -78.98 -31.84
CA ARG A 8 0.68 -78.37 -32.38
C ARG A 8 0.18 -77.20 -31.53
N ILE A 9 0.36 -77.24 -30.21
CA ILE A 9 -0.04 -76.15 -29.30
C ILE A 9 0.83 -74.89 -29.53
N ILE A 10 2.13 -75.04 -29.79
CA ILE A 10 3.03 -73.90 -30.07
C ILE A 10 2.73 -73.25 -31.44
N LYS A 11 2.14 -73.99 -32.40
CA LYS A 11 1.73 -73.42 -33.71
C LYS A 11 0.43 -72.61 -33.66
N CYS A 12 -0.36 -72.75 -32.59
CA CYS A 12 -1.66 -72.10 -32.43
C CYS A 12 -1.69 -70.99 -31.36
N LEU A 13 -0.61 -70.79 -30.60
CA LEU A 13 -0.42 -69.61 -29.76
C LEU A 13 0.05 -68.43 -30.63
N GLY A 14 -0.92 -67.82 -31.31
CA GLY A 14 -0.88 -66.43 -31.72
C GLY A 14 0.23 -66.05 -32.70
N LYS A 15 0.05 -66.37 -33.98
CA LYS A 15 0.45 -65.40 -35.00
C LYS A 15 -0.29 -64.11 -34.66
N GLU A 16 0.40 -63.14 -34.08
CA GLU A 16 -0.10 -61.77 -33.98
C GLU A 16 -0.67 -61.42 -35.36
N LYS A 17 -1.97 -61.11 -35.43
CA LYS A 17 -2.61 -60.68 -36.67
C LYS A 17 -1.71 -59.59 -37.24
N LYS A 18 -1.11 -59.83 -38.42
CA LYS A 18 -0.30 -58.84 -39.15
C LYS A 18 -1.04 -57.51 -39.05
N THR A 19 -0.52 -56.58 -38.25
CA THR A 19 -1.16 -55.29 -38.04
C THR A 19 -1.32 -54.66 -39.42
N ARG A 20 -2.57 -54.40 -39.81
CA ARG A 20 -2.89 -53.79 -41.10
C ARG A 20 -1.98 -52.56 -41.25
N LYS A 21 -1.15 -52.51 -42.30
CA LYS A 21 -0.19 -51.41 -42.50
C LYS A 21 -0.94 -50.09 -42.33
N ARG A 22 -0.50 -49.27 -41.37
CA ARG A 22 -1.11 -47.97 -41.08
C ARG A 22 -1.17 -47.13 -42.35
N ARG A 23 -2.33 -46.57 -42.68
CA ARG A 23 -2.50 -45.69 -43.84
C ARG A 23 -1.58 -44.48 -43.69
N ARG A 24 -0.79 -44.19 -44.72
CA ARG A 24 0.09 -43.02 -44.76
C ARG A 24 -0.75 -41.77 -44.94
N VAL A 25 -0.47 -40.74 -44.15
CA VAL A 25 -1.14 -39.44 -44.25
C VAL A 25 -0.54 -38.67 -45.43
N THR A 26 -1.40 -38.24 -46.35
CA THR A 26 -1.04 -37.38 -47.48
C THR A 26 -0.84 -35.94 -47.01
N ASP A 27 -0.20 -35.11 -47.83
CA ASP A 27 0.04 -33.71 -47.44
C ASP A 27 -1.27 -32.89 -47.47
N ASP A 28 -2.25 -33.26 -48.31
CA ASP A 28 -3.60 -32.66 -48.34
C ASP A 28 -4.44 -33.01 -47.09
N GLU A 29 -4.22 -34.19 -46.50
CA GLU A 29 -4.91 -34.64 -45.29
C GLU A 29 -4.17 -34.22 -44.00
N TYR A 30 -3.02 -33.58 -44.13
CA TYR A 30 -2.18 -33.23 -42.99
C TYR A 30 -2.72 -31.99 -42.28
N ALA A 31 -2.94 -32.14 -40.98
CA ALA A 31 -3.17 -31.04 -40.06
C ALA A 31 -2.36 -31.27 -38.78
N ILE A 32 -2.05 -30.17 -38.09
CA ILE A 32 -1.41 -30.24 -36.77
C ILE A 32 -2.44 -30.82 -35.80
N LEU A 33 -2.10 -31.96 -35.21
CA LEU A 33 -2.98 -32.63 -34.26
C LEU A 33 -3.12 -31.81 -32.98
N LEU A 34 -4.33 -31.75 -32.45
CA LEU A 34 -4.68 -31.02 -31.22
C LEU A 34 -4.53 -31.88 -29.97
N PRO A 35 -4.39 -31.28 -28.77
CA PRO A 35 -4.38 -32.01 -27.51
C PRO A 35 -5.57 -32.96 -27.39
N GLY A 36 -5.30 -34.25 -27.16
CA GLY A 36 -6.31 -35.31 -27.11
C GLY A 36 -6.43 -36.16 -28.38
N GLU A 37 -5.82 -35.77 -29.50
CA GLU A 37 -5.84 -36.53 -30.76
C GLU A 37 -4.66 -37.52 -30.92
N HIS A 38 -3.96 -37.82 -29.82
CA HIS A 38 -2.77 -38.68 -29.78
C HIS A 38 -2.98 -40.07 -30.41
N MET A 39 -4.20 -40.64 -30.32
CA MET A 39 -4.55 -41.95 -30.92
C MET A 39 -4.40 -41.96 -32.46
N LEU A 40 -4.42 -40.80 -33.11
CA LEU A 40 -4.19 -40.71 -34.56
C LEU A 40 -2.74 -41.09 -34.93
N LEU A 41 -1.78 -40.91 -34.03
CA LEU A 41 -0.38 -41.31 -34.23
C LEU A 41 -0.20 -42.84 -34.20
N GLU A 42 -1.13 -43.55 -33.55
CA GLU A 42 -1.14 -45.02 -33.50
C GLU A 42 -1.91 -45.64 -34.67
N SER A 43 -2.93 -44.95 -35.18
CA SER A 43 -3.77 -45.45 -36.28
C SER A 43 -3.26 -45.07 -37.68
N ARG A 44 -2.55 -43.94 -37.82
CA ARG A 44 -2.05 -43.41 -39.10
C ARG A 44 -0.51 -43.36 -39.13
N ASN A 45 0.07 -43.36 -40.33
CA ASN A 45 1.51 -43.27 -40.52
C ASN A 45 1.91 -41.88 -41.04
N TYR A 46 2.47 -41.06 -40.16
CA TYR A 46 2.97 -39.72 -40.48
C TYR A 46 4.41 -39.76 -40.99
N ARG A 47 4.75 -38.80 -41.85
CA ARG A 47 6.12 -38.57 -42.32
C ARG A 47 6.95 -37.90 -41.22
N VAL A 48 8.27 -38.09 -41.23
CA VAL A 48 9.17 -37.43 -40.25
C VAL A 48 9.08 -35.92 -40.36
N SER A 49 8.92 -35.37 -41.56
CA SER A 49 8.69 -33.93 -41.80
C SER A 49 7.44 -33.44 -41.08
N GLN A 50 6.31 -34.13 -41.25
CA GLN A 50 5.03 -33.84 -40.61
C GLN A 50 5.11 -33.90 -39.08
N LEU A 51 5.84 -34.87 -38.52
CA LEU A 51 6.06 -34.98 -37.07
C LEU A 51 6.94 -33.85 -36.54
N LYS A 52 8.03 -33.50 -37.24
CA LYS A 52 8.89 -32.37 -36.89
C LYS A 52 8.17 -31.03 -36.99
N ASP A 53 7.19 -30.93 -37.88
CA ASP A 53 6.34 -29.75 -38.01
C ASP A 53 5.41 -29.58 -36.80
N MET A 54 4.75 -30.66 -36.35
CA MET A 54 4.01 -30.66 -35.08
C MET A 54 4.92 -30.30 -33.89
N CYS A 55 6.14 -30.82 -33.84
CA CYS A 55 7.10 -30.45 -32.80
C CYS A 55 7.44 -28.95 -32.84
N ARG A 56 7.59 -28.33 -34.02
CA ARG A 56 7.83 -26.88 -34.12
C ARG A 56 6.65 -26.08 -33.58
N TYR A 57 5.43 -26.44 -33.97
CA TYR A 57 4.21 -25.78 -33.49
C TYR A 57 4.10 -25.81 -31.97
N TYR A 58 4.34 -26.97 -31.36
CA TYR A 58 4.30 -27.15 -29.90
C TYR A 58 5.59 -26.78 -29.17
N LYS A 59 6.59 -26.20 -29.86
CA LYS A 59 7.90 -25.83 -29.31
C LYS A 59 8.63 -26.99 -28.62
N LEU A 60 8.51 -28.20 -29.19
CA LEU A 60 9.16 -29.42 -28.73
C LEU A 60 10.51 -29.63 -29.43
N ARG A 61 11.42 -30.36 -28.78
CA ARG A 61 12.72 -30.77 -29.35
C ARG A 61 12.55 -31.55 -30.66
N LEU A 62 13.34 -31.21 -31.68
CA LEU A 62 13.25 -31.76 -33.05
C LEU A 62 14.16 -32.95 -33.36
N SER A 63 15.14 -33.23 -32.50
CA SER A 63 16.10 -34.33 -32.71
C SER A 63 15.51 -35.70 -32.36
N GLY A 64 16.15 -36.76 -32.87
CA GLY A 64 15.83 -38.15 -32.57
C GLY A 64 15.41 -38.95 -33.80
N ASN A 65 15.27 -40.26 -33.61
CA ASN A 65 14.69 -41.14 -34.63
C ASN A 65 13.16 -40.92 -34.75
N LYS A 66 12.54 -41.52 -35.77
CA LYS A 66 11.10 -41.31 -36.04
C LYS A 66 10.22 -41.71 -34.86
N ASP A 67 10.55 -42.80 -34.17
CA ASP A 67 9.74 -43.32 -33.06
C ASP A 67 9.85 -42.44 -31.83
N GLU A 68 11.04 -41.91 -31.53
CA GLU A 68 11.26 -40.91 -30.47
C GLU A 68 10.46 -39.63 -30.71
N VAL A 69 10.49 -39.10 -31.94
CA VAL A 69 9.72 -37.91 -32.30
C VAL A 69 8.21 -38.21 -32.19
N THR A 70 7.77 -39.37 -32.68
CA THR A 70 6.36 -39.80 -32.58
C THR A 70 5.91 -39.90 -31.12
N LYS A 71 6.70 -40.57 -30.26
CA LYS A 71 6.41 -40.72 -28.83
C LYS A 71 6.38 -39.38 -28.11
N ARG A 72 7.25 -38.43 -28.51
CA ARG A 72 7.27 -37.07 -27.94
C ARG A 72 5.99 -36.30 -28.26
N VAL A 73 5.57 -36.31 -29.52
CA VAL A 73 4.30 -35.68 -29.93
C VAL A 73 3.14 -36.37 -29.23
N TYR A 74 3.11 -37.71 -29.21
CA TYR A 74 2.07 -38.48 -28.52
C TYR A 74 1.93 -38.08 -27.05
N ASN A 75 3.04 -38.12 -26.30
CA ASN A 75 3.06 -37.75 -24.89
C ASN A 75 2.61 -36.32 -24.68
N HIS A 76 3.09 -35.38 -25.50
CA HIS A 76 2.67 -33.98 -25.42
C HIS A 76 1.16 -33.83 -25.60
N LEU A 77 0.58 -34.41 -26.65
CA LEU A 77 -0.87 -34.32 -26.91
C LEU A 77 -1.71 -35.02 -25.84
N TYR A 78 -1.24 -36.16 -25.33
CA TYR A 78 -1.89 -36.90 -24.26
C TYR A 78 -1.90 -36.10 -22.95
N PHE A 79 -0.72 -35.70 -22.45
CA PHE A 79 -0.61 -34.98 -21.19
C PHE A 79 -1.22 -33.57 -21.27
N SER A 80 -1.12 -32.89 -22.42
CA SER A 80 -1.73 -31.56 -22.60
C SER A 80 -3.24 -31.61 -22.48
N LYS A 81 -3.91 -32.69 -22.93
CA LYS A 81 -5.35 -32.88 -22.70
C LYS A 81 -5.70 -32.81 -21.21
N PHE A 82 -4.97 -33.57 -20.38
CA PHE A 82 -5.22 -33.58 -18.93
C PHE A 82 -4.83 -32.25 -18.28
N ALA A 83 -3.71 -31.66 -18.69
CA ALA A 83 -3.28 -30.35 -18.22
C ALA A 83 -4.36 -29.28 -18.48
N ILE A 84 -4.95 -29.26 -19.68
CA ILE A 84 -6.05 -28.34 -20.03
C ILE A 84 -7.27 -28.55 -19.14
N ILE A 85 -7.64 -29.80 -18.85
CA ILE A 85 -8.77 -30.12 -17.95
C ILE A 85 -8.49 -29.59 -16.54
N ILE A 86 -7.28 -29.81 -16.01
CA ILE A 86 -6.86 -29.33 -14.69
C ILE A 86 -6.86 -27.80 -14.67
N GLN A 87 -6.21 -27.16 -15.64
CA GLN A 87 -6.17 -25.70 -15.77
C GLN A 87 -7.57 -25.10 -15.84
N LYS A 88 -8.50 -25.69 -16.60
CA LYS A 88 -9.89 -25.24 -16.67
C LYS A 88 -10.58 -25.29 -15.30
N ARG A 89 -10.39 -26.38 -14.54
CA ARG A 89 -10.95 -26.50 -13.18
C ARG A 89 -10.34 -25.49 -12.22
N VAL A 90 -9.03 -25.30 -12.25
CA VAL A 90 -8.32 -24.32 -11.41
C VAL A 90 -8.76 -22.90 -11.74
N LYS A 91 -8.80 -22.52 -13.03
CA LYS A 91 -9.28 -21.20 -13.46
C LYS A 91 -10.71 -20.93 -12.98
N LYS A 92 -11.61 -21.92 -13.11
CA LYS A 92 -12.99 -21.82 -12.60
C LYS A 92 -13.02 -21.65 -11.08
N TYR A 93 -12.21 -22.41 -10.34
CA TYR A 93 -12.10 -22.29 -8.90
C TYR A 93 -11.64 -20.89 -8.49
N LEU A 94 -10.56 -20.39 -9.10
CA LEU A 94 -10.02 -19.06 -8.82
C LEU A 94 -11.04 -17.97 -9.15
N LEU A 95 -11.72 -18.04 -10.30
CA LEU A 95 -12.77 -17.09 -10.67
C LEU A 95 -13.91 -17.09 -9.65
N ASN A 96 -14.39 -18.26 -9.23
CA ASN A 96 -15.43 -18.35 -8.20
C ASN A 96 -14.95 -17.76 -6.86
N ALA A 97 -13.69 -18.00 -6.51
CA ALA A 97 -13.09 -17.48 -5.30
C ALA A 97 -12.96 -15.94 -5.34
N TYR A 98 -12.69 -15.38 -6.52
CA TYR A 98 -12.62 -13.94 -6.80
C TYR A 98 -14.00 -13.28 -6.68
N LEU A 99 -14.98 -13.81 -7.41
CA LEU A 99 -16.36 -13.31 -7.38
C LEU A 99 -16.97 -13.40 -5.98
N LYS A 100 -16.67 -14.47 -5.23
CA LYS A 100 -17.11 -14.59 -3.84
C LYS A 100 -16.50 -13.52 -2.92
N ALA A 101 -15.25 -13.11 -3.18
CA ALA A 101 -14.58 -12.06 -2.40
C ALA A 101 -15.18 -10.68 -2.67
N LYS A 102 -15.58 -10.40 -3.92
CA LYS A 102 -16.28 -9.16 -4.31
C LYS A 102 -17.65 -8.98 -3.64
N GLY A 103 -18.25 -10.08 -3.20
CA GLY A 103 -19.46 -10.06 -2.38
C GLY A 103 -20.78 -10.09 -3.15
N PRO A 104 -21.90 -10.06 -2.43
CA PRO A 104 -23.23 -10.39 -2.96
C PRO A 104 -23.77 -9.38 -3.98
N ALA A 105 -23.38 -8.11 -3.90
CA ALA A 105 -23.85 -7.06 -4.80
C ALA A 105 -22.94 -6.80 -6.00
N PHE A 106 -21.88 -7.60 -6.21
CA PHE A 106 -20.91 -7.36 -7.29
C PHE A 106 -21.56 -7.16 -8.66
N ILE A 107 -22.48 -8.05 -9.03
CA ILE A 107 -23.23 -8.00 -10.29
C ILE A 107 -24.47 -7.11 -10.17
N LYS A 108 -25.19 -7.20 -9.04
CA LYS A 108 -26.45 -6.50 -8.80
C LYS A 108 -26.26 -5.41 -7.75
N ARG A 109 -25.72 -4.26 -8.18
CA ARG A 109 -25.42 -3.11 -7.29
C ARG A 109 -26.65 -2.57 -6.56
N LYS A 110 -27.85 -2.69 -7.14
CA LYS A 110 -29.13 -2.30 -6.52
C LYS A 110 -29.50 -3.08 -5.25
N LEU A 111 -28.75 -4.14 -4.90
CA LEU A 111 -28.92 -4.82 -3.62
C LEU A 111 -28.34 -4.01 -2.46
N CYS A 112 -27.44 -3.07 -2.73
CA CYS A 112 -26.85 -2.20 -1.73
C CYS A 112 -27.91 -1.24 -1.18
N VAL A 113 -27.89 -1.04 0.15
CA VAL A 113 -28.77 -0.11 0.83
C VAL A 113 -28.22 1.32 0.81
N ASN A 114 -26.90 1.47 0.73
CA ASN A 114 -26.26 2.77 0.57
C ASN A 114 -26.26 3.20 -0.91
N ASP A 115 -26.62 4.46 -1.16
CA ASP A 115 -26.69 5.04 -2.51
C ASP A 115 -25.31 5.42 -3.05
N CYS A 116 -24.43 5.97 -2.20
CA CYS A 116 -23.07 6.40 -2.54
C CYS A 116 -22.02 5.71 -1.67
N ASP A 117 -20.74 5.80 -2.06
CA ASP A 117 -19.58 5.49 -1.23
C ASP A 117 -19.34 6.60 -0.18
N PHE A 118 -18.77 6.23 0.97
CA PHE A 118 -18.65 7.17 2.11
C PHE A 118 -17.43 8.09 2.03
N PHE A 119 -16.44 7.77 1.19
CA PHE A 119 -15.20 8.54 1.08
C PHE A 119 -15.11 9.23 -0.28
N THR A 120 -15.33 8.49 -1.38
CA THR A 120 -15.30 9.11 -2.72
C THR A 120 -16.58 9.89 -3.02
N MET A 121 -17.68 9.59 -2.31
CA MET A 121 -19.02 10.14 -2.54
C MET A 121 -19.63 9.73 -3.89
N ASP A 122 -18.99 8.82 -4.63
CA ASP A 122 -19.50 8.33 -5.90
C ASP A 122 -20.71 7.41 -5.70
N PRO A 123 -21.70 7.43 -6.60
CA PRO A 123 -22.80 6.48 -6.58
C PRO A 123 -22.29 5.03 -6.62
N VAL A 124 -22.86 4.15 -5.79
CA VAL A 124 -22.46 2.73 -5.70
C VAL A 124 -22.59 1.99 -7.05
N THR A 125 -23.51 2.45 -7.89
CA THR A 125 -23.74 1.94 -9.24
C THR A 125 -22.63 2.32 -10.23
N GLU A 126 -21.89 3.38 -9.96
CA GLU A 126 -20.85 3.94 -10.83
C GLU A 126 -19.44 3.48 -10.43
N ILE A 127 -19.25 2.96 -9.21
CA ILE A 127 -17.96 2.42 -8.75
C ILE A 127 -17.49 1.32 -9.70
N PRO A 128 -16.26 1.43 -10.28
CA PRO A 128 -15.69 0.45 -11.20
C PRO A 128 -15.74 -0.98 -10.66
N HIS A 129 -15.87 -1.97 -11.55
CA HIS A 129 -15.95 -3.37 -11.13
C HIS A 129 -14.68 -3.83 -10.41
N GLU A 130 -13.55 -3.29 -10.82
CA GLU A 130 -12.21 -3.55 -10.30
C GLU A 130 -12.06 -3.05 -8.86
N GLN A 131 -12.66 -1.90 -8.54
CA GLN A 131 -12.57 -1.25 -7.23
C GLN A 131 -13.77 -1.52 -6.31
N PHE A 132 -14.82 -2.19 -6.79
CA PHE A 132 -15.98 -2.47 -5.94
C PHE A 132 -15.79 -3.67 -5.03
N ILE A 133 -16.36 -3.58 -3.83
CA ILE A 133 -16.61 -4.70 -2.92
C ILE A 133 -17.94 -4.52 -2.17
N SER A 134 -18.57 -5.62 -1.78
CA SER A 134 -19.79 -5.59 -0.97
C SER A 134 -19.78 -6.65 0.12
N TYR A 135 -20.56 -6.43 1.18
CA TYR A 135 -20.75 -7.43 2.22
C TYR A 135 -22.18 -7.36 2.78
N THR A 136 -22.62 -8.46 3.40
CA THR A 136 -23.88 -8.51 4.14
C THR A 136 -23.57 -8.32 5.62
N ASP A 137 -24.21 -7.34 6.24
CA ASP A 137 -24.03 -7.01 7.64
C ASP A 137 -24.97 -7.80 8.57
N LEU A 138 -24.81 -7.64 9.89
CA LEU A 138 -25.60 -8.33 10.92
C LEU A 138 -27.10 -8.07 10.80
N ASP A 139 -27.48 -6.89 10.30
CA ASP A 139 -28.85 -6.48 10.01
C ASP A 139 -29.44 -7.13 8.73
N LYS A 140 -28.67 -8.00 8.05
CA LYS A 140 -28.96 -8.63 6.75
C LYS A 140 -29.02 -7.65 5.58
N MET A 141 -28.65 -6.38 5.79
CA MET A 141 -28.54 -5.41 4.72
C MET A 141 -27.21 -5.59 3.99
N VAL A 142 -27.19 -5.24 2.72
CA VAL A 142 -25.98 -5.30 1.89
C VAL A 142 -25.44 -3.89 1.74
N TYR A 143 -24.14 -3.73 1.99
CA TYR A 143 -23.44 -2.46 1.79
C TYR A 143 -22.38 -2.64 0.71
N GLY A 144 -22.29 -1.65 -0.18
CA GLY A 144 -21.31 -1.59 -1.27
C GLY A 144 -20.31 -0.48 -1.02
N PHE A 145 -19.05 -0.73 -1.32
CA PHE A 145 -17.96 0.22 -1.07
C PHE A 145 -16.98 0.21 -2.22
N ASP A 146 -16.28 1.32 -2.34
CA ASP A 146 -14.98 1.33 -3.00
C ASP A 146 -13.94 0.67 -2.06
N ILE A 147 -13.12 -0.21 -2.62
CA ILE A 147 -12.02 -0.88 -1.92
C ILE A 147 -11.04 0.14 -1.34
N LEU A 148 -10.81 1.27 -2.02
CA LEU A 148 -9.96 2.36 -1.55
C LEU A 148 -10.52 3.04 -0.33
N SER A 149 -11.81 3.32 -0.33
CA SER A 149 -12.51 3.92 0.80
C SER A 149 -12.36 3.04 2.04
N LEU A 150 -12.59 1.73 1.90
CA LEU A 150 -12.38 0.77 2.99
C LEU A 150 -10.91 0.70 3.43
N HIS A 151 -9.97 0.70 2.49
CA HIS A 151 -8.55 0.69 2.81
C HIS A 151 -8.14 1.95 3.61
N ASN A 152 -8.51 3.13 3.13
CA ASN A 152 -8.21 4.41 3.78
C ASN A 152 -8.79 4.51 5.18
N MET A 153 -10.05 4.08 5.35
CA MET A 153 -10.68 4.04 6.68
C MET A 153 -9.91 3.14 7.63
N ILE A 154 -9.50 1.95 7.19
CA ILE A 154 -8.82 0.97 8.03
C ILE A 154 -7.39 1.43 8.35
N SER A 155 -6.67 2.02 7.41
CA SER A 155 -5.33 2.57 7.64
C SER A 155 -5.33 3.74 8.63
N LYS A 156 -6.41 4.52 8.71
CA LYS A 156 -6.52 5.71 9.58
C LYS A 156 -7.16 5.45 10.94
N SER A 157 -7.74 4.28 11.17
CA SER A 157 -8.47 3.98 12.40
C SER A 157 -7.88 2.79 13.15
N ASN A 158 -8.08 2.77 14.46
CA ASN A 158 -7.75 1.60 15.28
C ASN A 158 -8.95 0.64 15.33
N PRO A 159 -8.73 -0.69 15.36
CA PRO A 159 -9.80 -1.65 15.52
C PRO A 159 -10.55 -1.46 16.86
N PRO A 160 -11.84 -1.84 16.95
CA PRO A 160 -12.64 -2.50 15.92
C PRO A 160 -13.11 -1.53 14.81
N TYR A 161 -12.97 -1.95 13.56
CA TYR A 161 -13.43 -1.18 12.40
C TYR A 161 -14.95 -1.23 12.31
N LYS A 162 -15.60 -0.09 12.09
CA LYS A 162 -17.06 0.02 12.06
C LYS A 162 -17.52 0.51 10.69
N ASN A 163 -18.68 0.01 10.26
CA ASN A 163 -19.33 0.48 9.05
C ASN A 163 -19.74 1.96 9.21
N PRO A 164 -19.35 2.85 8.29
CA PRO A 164 -19.68 4.28 8.35
C PRO A 164 -21.19 4.60 8.43
N TYR A 165 -22.05 3.73 7.88
CA TYR A 165 -23.49 3.98 7.76
C TYR A 165 -24.29 3.63 9.02
N ASN A 166 -23.92 2.55 9.71
CA ASN A 166 -24.70 2.03 10.84
C ASN A 166 -23.87 1.76 12.11
N ARG A 167 -22.54 1.96 12.05
CA ARG A 167 -21.57 1.78 13.14
C ARG A 167 -21.45 0.34 13.67
N ASN A 168 -22.02 -0.64 13.00
CA ASN A 168 -21.78 -2.06 13.30
C ASN A 168 -20.32 -2.42 12.96
N GLU A 169 -19.76 -3.40 13.68
CA GLU A 169 -18.41 -3.87 13.42
C GLU A 169 -18.31 -4.56 12.06
N LEU A 170 -17.28 -4.21 11.29
CA LEU A 170 -17.00 -4.84 10.01
C LEU A 170 -16.49 -6.26 10.23
N PRO A 171 -16.95 -7.24 9.44
CA PRO A 171 -16.49 -8.60 9.60
C PRO A 171 -15.03 -8.74 9.16
N GLU A 172 -14.23 -9.50 9.93
CA GLU A 172 -12.79 -9.69 9.68
C GLU A 172 -12.48 -10.23 8.27
N TYR A 173 -13.38 -11.06 7.72
CA TYR A 173 -13.21 -11.62 6.38
C TYR A 173 -13.20 -10.55 5.28
N LEU A 174 -13.79 -9.37 5.51
CA LEU A 174 -13.88 -8.31 4.51
C LEU A 174 -12.50 -7.82 4.10
N MET A 175 -11.61 -7.63 5.07
CA MET A 175 -10.22 -7.25 4.81
C MET A 175 -9.45 -8.34 4.04
N ASN A 176 -9.67 -9.60 4.41
CA ASN A 176 -9.09 -10.73 3.68
C ASN A 176 -9.62 -10.80 2.23
N ASN A 177 -10.87 -10.42 2.01
CA ASN A 177 -11.45 -10.31 0.67
C ASN A 177 -10.83 -9.17 -0.13
N CYS A 178 -10.62 -7.98 0.45
CA CYS A 178 -9.92 -6.87 -0.21
C CYS A 178 -8.53 -7.30 -0.70
N LYS A 179 -7.70 -7.87 0.18
CA LYS A 179 -6.37 -8.39 -0.16
C LYS A 179 -6.42 -9.48 -1.22
N LYS A 180 -7.46 -10.33 -1.19
CA LYS A 180 -7.64 -11.39 -2.18
C LYS A 180 -8.02 -10.82 -3.55
N ILE A 181 -8.87 -9.80 -3.59
CA ILE A 181 -9.24 -9.11 -4.82
C ILE A 181 -8.00 -8.47 -5.44
N GLU A 182 -7.24 -7.71 -4.66
CA GLU A 182 -6.01 -7.05 -5.08
C GLU A 182 -4.98 -8.03 -5.68
N ARG A 183 -4.76 -9.18 -5.02
CA ARG A 183 -3.83 -10.21 -5.53
C ARG A 183 -4.31 -10.86 -6.83
N MET A 184 -5.62 -10.98 -7.02
CA MET A 184 -6.22 -11.73 -8.12
C MET A 184 -6.63 -10.83 -9.29
N SER A 185 -6.74 -9.52 -9.12
CA SER A 185 -7.15 -8.56 -10.14
C SER A 185 -6.23 -8.62 -11.37
N SER A 186 -4.91 -8.64 -11.13
CA SER A 186 -3.90 -8.77 -12.19
C SER A 186 -4.06 -10.04 -13.03
N PHE A 187 -4.47 -11.16 -12.41
CA PHE A 187 -4.68 -12.43 -13.10
C PHE A 187 -5.88 -12.38 -14.07
N PHE A 188 -6.87 -11.52 -13.79
CA PHE A 188 -8.05 -11.34 -14.62
C PHE A 188 -7.99 -10.12 -15.54
N GLY A 189 -6.85 -9.42 -15.60
CA GLY A 189 -6.64 -8.25 -16.46
C GLY A 189 -7.22 -6.95 -15.89
N GLU A 190 -7.59 -6.94 -14.61
CA GLU A 190 -8.03 -5.77 -13.88
C GLU A 190 -6.80 -5.08 -13.28
N THR A 191 -6.11 -4.25 -14.06
CA THR A 191 -4.80 -3.65 -13.68
C THR A 191 -4.90 -2.46 -12.74
N ASN A 192 -6.10 -1.98 -12.41
CA ASN A 192 -6.29 -0.67 -11.78
C ASN A 192 -7.00 -0.75 -10.41
N VAL A 193 -6.65 -1.71 -9.55
CA VAL A 193 -6.87 -1.51 -8.11
C VAL A 193 -5.74 -0.62 -7.62
N THR A 194 -5.79 0.66 -7.98
CA THR A 194 -4.80 1.65 -7.56
C THR A 194 -5.10 1.98 -6.11
N ILE A 195 -4.54 1.22 -5.17
CA ILE A 195 -4.36 1.74 -3.82
C ILE A 195 -3.34 2.85 -3.98
N GLU A 196 -3.83 4.07 -4.23
CA GLU A 196 -3.02 5.25 -4.00
C GLU A 196 -2.65 5.19 -2.52
N GLU A 197 -1.46 4.68 -2.23
CA GLU A 197 -0.79 4.93 -0.96
C GLU A 197 -0.83 6.44 -0.82
N GLU A 198 -1.64 6.97 0.10
CA GLU A 198 -1.67 8.40 0.37
C GLU A 198 -0.23 8.89 0.50
N GLU A 199 0.06 10.02 -0.15
CA GLU A 199 1.26 10.80 0.11
C GLU A 199 1.49 10.77 1.62
N VAL A 200 2.58 10.11 2.04
CA VAL A 200 3.04 10.12 3.43
C VAL A 200 2.91 11.56 3.88
N VAL A 201 1.98 11.85 4.80
CA VAL A 201 1.84 13.19 5.36
C VAL A 201 3.22 13.51 5.91
N ASP A 202 3.96 14.33 5.18
CA ASP A 202 5.36 14.57 5.47
C ASP A 202 5.39 15.14 6.88
N GLU A 203 5.96 14.39 7.83
CA GLU A 203 6.02 14.80 9.23
C GLU A 203 6.63 16.20 9.36
N THR A 204 7.48 16.58 8.41
CA THR A 204 8.03 17.93 8.33
C THR A 204 6.98 18.99 7.98
N LYS A 205 6.04 18.70 7.07
CA LYS A 205 4.96 19.60 6.68
C LYS A 205 3.94 19.81 7.82
N LEU A 206 3.62 18.77 8.59
CA LEU A 206 2.80 18.92 9.79
C LEU A 206 3.49 19.80 10.84
N LEU A 207 4.80 19.66 10.97
CA LEU A 207 5.62 20.44 11.89
C LEU A 207 5.70 21.91 11.46
N GLU A 208 5.83 22.18 10.16
CA GLU A 208 5.78 23.51 9.56
C GLU A 208 4.43 24.19 9.81
N LEU A 209 3.31 23.49 9.58
CA LEU A 209 1.96 24.02 9.84
C LEU A 209 1.77 24.38 11.31
N ARG A 210 2.25 23.55 12.25
CA ARG A 210 2.22 23.86 13.69
C ARG A 210 3.02 25.12 14.01
N LEU A 211 4.21 25.27 13.43
CA LEU A 211 5.03 26.46 13.63
C LEU A 211 4.34 27.71 13.07
N LEU A 212 3.74 27.61 11.89
CA LEU A 212 2.98 28.69 11.26
C LEU A 212 1.82 29.15 12.17
N THR A 213 1.01 28.23 12.69
CA THR A 213 -0.08 28.58 13.63
C THR A 213 0.44 29.27 14.89
N LEU A 214 1.60 28.87 15.40
CA LEU A 214 2.19 29.47 16.58
C LEU A 214 2.67 30.91 16.34
N PHE A 215 3.21 31.19 15.15
CA PHE A 215 3.62 32.55 14.78
C PHE A 215 2.40 33.45 14.49
N GLN A 216 1.28 32.88 14.02
CA GLN A 216 0.02 33.63 13.94
C GLN A 216 -0.47 34.07 15.32
N GLU A 217 -0.43 33.19 16.31
CA GLU A 217 -0.75 33.54 17.71
C GLU A 217 0.18 34.62 18.28
N ILE A 218 1.48 34.56 17.96
CA ILE A 218 2.43 35.62 18.34
C ILE A 218 2.06 36.96 17.68
N ASN A 219 1.61 36.93 16.44
CA ASN A 219 1.22 38.13 15.71
C ASN A 219 -0.07 38.75 16.27
N GLU A 220 -1.03 37.94 16.70
CA GLU A 220 -2.25 38.39 17.38
C GLU A 220 -1.96 39.11 18.71
N LEU A 221 -0.84 38.79 19.35
CA LEU A 221 -0.36 39.48 20.56
C LEU A 221 0.30 40.85 20.27
N GLY A 222 0.32 41.29 19.01
CA GLY A 222 0.80 42.62 18.58
C GLY A 222 2.23 42.67 18.08
N ASN A 223 2.86 41.52 17.84
CA ASN A 223 4.20 41.44 17.25
C ASN A 223 4.12 41.23 15.73
N TYR A 224 5.16 41.61 14.98
CA TYR A 224 5.34 41.19 13.59
C TYR A 224 6.40 40.09 13.55
N ALA A 225 5.98 38.86 13.27
CA ALA A 225 6.85 37.69 13.27
C ALA A 225 6.55 36.77 12.08
N ASP A 226 7.61 36.35 11.38
CA ASP A 226 7.53 35.34 10.32
C ASP A 226 8.08 34.00 10.81
N HIS A 227 7.27 32.95 10.70
CA HIS A 227 7.63 31.58 11.03
C HIS A 227 8.88 31.08 10.28
N ASN A 228 9.14 31.62 9.08
CA ASN A 228 10.31 31.29 8.29
C ASN A 228 11.61 31.62 9.03
N TRP A 229 11.62 32.61 9.91
CA TRP A 229 12.81 32.99 10.68
C TRP A 229 13.33 31.88 11.59
N LEU A 230 12.42 31.04 12.11
CA LEU A 230 12.78 29.84 12.87
C LEU A 230 12.92 28.63 11.94
N TRP A 231 11.99 28.46 10.99
CA TRP A 231 11.95 27.32 10.08
C TRP A 231 13.23 27.18 9.26
N SER A 232 13.75 28.27 8.72
CA SER A 232 14.94 28.28 7.86
C SER A 232 16.25 28.06 8.61
N LEU A 233 16.24 27.99 9.95
CA LEU A 233 17.46 27.86 10.73
C LEU A 233 18.13 26.49 10.51
N PRO A 234 19.44 26.46 10.22
CA PRO A 234 20.21 25.23 10.23
C PRO A 234 20.33 24.70 11.66
N ARG A 235 20.64 23.41 11.78
CA ARG A 235 20.75 22.69 13.06
C ARG A 235 21.56 23.42 14.13
N VAL A 236 22.72 23.96 13.76
CA VAL A 236 23.61 24.67 14.70
C VAL A 236 22.96 25.96 15.24
N GLN A 237 22.25 26.69 14.38
CA GLN A 237 21.53 27.90 14.80
C GLN A 237 20.28 27.58 15.62
N LEU A 238 19.60 26.45 15.38
CA LEU A 238 18.52 25.98 16.26
C LEU A 238 19.02 25.62 17.67
N ILE A 239 20.16 24.96 17.77
CA ILE A 239 20.79 24.70 19.08
C ILE A 239 21.13 26.02 19.76
N ARG A 240 21.72 26.97 19.02
CA ARG A 240 22.03 28.31 19.55
C ARG A 240 20.76 29.04 19.98
N TYR A 241 19.68 28.96 19.22
CA TYR A 241 18.39 29.57 19.54
C TYR A 241 17.86 29.06 20.89
N ILE A 242 17.78 27.73 21.06
CA ILE A 242 17.30 27.13 22.30
C ILE A 242 18.20 27.52 23.48
N ALA A 243 19.52 27.54 23.28
CA ALA A 243 20.46 27.94 24.32
C ALA A 243 20.33 29.44 24.70
N GLN A 244 20.16 30.34 23.72
CA GLN A 244 19.97 31.77 23.97
C GLN A 244 18.62 32.04 24.65
N LEU A 245 17.56 31.34 24.25
CA LEU A 245 16.27 31.45 24.90
C LEU A 245 16.33 30.95 26.35
N TYR A 246 17.05 29.85 26.61
CA TYR A 246 17.29 29.37 27.97
C TYR A 246 18.07 30.37 28.81
N ASP A 247 19.13 30.95 28.24
CA ASP A 247 19.96 31.95 28.92
C ASP A 247 19.17 33.23 29.27
N ILE A 248 18.36 33.73 28.33
CA ILE A 248 17.45 34.85 28.57
C ILE A 248 16.46 34.51 29.69
N TRP A 249 15.82 33.34 29.63
CA TRP A 249 14.80 32.93 30.60
C TRP A 249 15.37 32.69 32.00
N ALA A 250 16.53 32.04 32.09
CA ALA A 250 17.12 31.62 33.35
C ALA A 250 17.90 32.74 34.03
N TYR A 251 18.63 33.55 33.27
CA TYR A 251 19.63 34.47 33.80
C TYR A 251 19.39 35.93 33.41
N ARG A 252 19.25 36.25 32.11
CA ARG A 252 19.33 37.66 31.66
C ARG A 252 18.08 38.47 31.92
N ALA A 253 16.90 37.86 31.87
CA ALA A 253 15.63 38.56 32.11
C ALA A 253 15.40 38.91 33.58
N ASN A 254 16.19 38.34 34.52
CA ASN A 254 16.09 38.54 35.96
C ASN A 254 14.64 38.42 36.52
N LEU A 255 13.88 37.47 35.98
CA LEU A 255 12.49 37.23 36.34
C LEU A 255 12.38 36.55 37.72
N THR A 256 11.48 37.04 38.57
CA THR A 256 11.14 36.34 39.81
C THR A 256 10.39 35.04 39.51
N ASN A 257 10.36 34.13 40.49
CA ASN A 257 9.70 32.83 40.29
C ASN A 257 8.19 32.98 40.08
N GLU A 258 7.58 34.00 40.67
CA GLU A 258 6.17 34.32 40.52
C GLU A 258 5.87 34.71 39.06
N VAL A 259 6.65 35.64 38.49
CA VAL A 259 6.47 36.07 37.08
C VAL A 259 6.74 34.91 36.11
N LYS A 260 7.72 34.05 36.41
CA LYS A 260 7.96 32.84 35.61
C LYS A 260 6.74 31.93 35.61
N GLN A 261 6.09 31.73 36.76
CA GLN A 261 4.88 30.91 36.89
C GLN A 261 3.66 31.55 36.21
N GLU A 262 3.54 32.87 36.21
CA GLU A 262 2.48 33.59 35.50
C GLU A 262 2.59 33.39 33.97
N ILE A 263 3.81 33.45 33.42
CA ILE A 263 4.05 33.24 31.98
C ILE A 263 3.95 31.75 31.61
N CYS A 264 4.55 30.85 32.40
CA CYS A 264 4.64 29.42 32.11
C CYS A 264 4.03 28.56 33.25
N PRO A 265 2.71 28.60 33.49
CA PRO A 265 2.10 27.81 34.56
C PRO A 265 2.23 26.29 34.29
N PRO A 266 2.27 25.45 35.35
CA PRO A 266 2.25 25.78 36.78
C PRO A 266 3.65 25.97 37.41
N THR A 267 4.71 25.52 36.73
CA THR A 267 6.07 25.43 37.31
C THR A 267 6.95 26.64 37.01
N GLY A 268 6.60 27.44 36.00
CA GLY A 268 7.44 28.53 35.49
C GLY A 268 8.61 28.08 34.63
N ASN A 269 8.65 26.81 34.20
CA ASN A 269 9.73 26.28 33.37
C ASN A 269 9.21 25.80 32.01
N PRO A 270 9.53 26.51 30.90
CA PRO A 270 9.13 26.11 29.55
C PRO A 270 9.99 24.99 28.95
N PHE A 271 11.10 24.61 29.60
CA PHE A 271 12.02 23.57 29.12
C PHE A 271 11.69 22.17 29.68
N ILE A 272 10.53 22.00 30.30
CA ILE A 272 10.10 20.69 30.81
C ILE A 272 9.97 19.70 29.66
N GLY A 273 10.65 18.56 29.79
CA GLY A 273 10.67 17.51 28.77
C GLY A 273 11.62 17.78 27.59
N VAL A 274 12.36 18.89 27.60
CA VAL A 274 13.41 19.16 26.61
C VAL A 274 14.75 18.71 27.17
N PRO A 275 15.47 17.77 26.53
CA PRO A 275 16.75 17.31 27.01
C PRO A 275 17.84 18.34 26.64
N VAL A 276 17.90 19.46 27.38
CA VAL A 276 18.81 20.60 27.10
C VAL A 276 20.28 20.15 27.02
N HIS A 277 20.70 19.20 27.87
CA HIS A 277 22.06 18.64 27.84
C HIS A 277 22.34 17.76 26.60
N ALA A 278 21.30 17.21 25.96
CA ALA A 278 21.42 16.34 24.80
C ALA A 278 21.10 17.06 23.47
N LEU A 279 20.84 18.38 23.47
CA LEU A 279 20.59 19.14 22.23
C LEU A 279 21.66 18.89 21.14
N PRO A 280 22.96 18.79 21.46
CA PRO A 280 23.99 18.51 20.44
C PRO A 280 23.92 17.12 19.81
N THR A 281 23.12 16.19 20.33
CA THR A 281 22.96 14.83 19.76
C THR A 281 21.66 14.67 18.97
N LEU A 282 20.72 15.62 19.07
CA LEU A 282 19.43 15.56 18.37
C LEU A 282 19.55 15.95 16.89
N ASP A 283 18.69 15.39 16.04
CA ASP A 283 18.53 15.81 14.65
C ASP A 283 17.72 17.11 14.55
N ARG A 284 17.71 17.74 13.35
CA ARG A 284 17.05 19.04 13.14
C ARG A 284 15.55 19.00 13.46
N ASN A 285 14.84 17.92 13.14
CA ASN A 285 13.39 17.85 13.34
C ASN A 285 13.07 17.76 14.84
N ARG A 286 13.79 16.94 15.61
CA ARG A 286 13.64 16.89 17.08
C ARG A 286 14.02 18.21 17.76
N LEU A 287 15.04 18.91 17.26
CA LEU A 287 15.37 20.25 17.73
C LEU A 287 14.24 21.24 17.44
N MET A 288 13.64 21.20 16.25
CA MET A 288 12.50 22.04 15.91
C MET A 288 11.27 21.72 16.77
N GLN A 289 10.98 20.43 17.03
CA GLN A 289 9.91 20.03 17.96
C GLN A 289 10.15 20.57 19.37
N SER A 290 11.40 20.52 19.83
CA SER A 290 11.77 21.07 21.14
C SER A 290 11.57 22.58 21.18
N ALA A 291 12.01 23.30 20.15
CA ALA A 291 11.82 24.75 20.02
C ALA A 291 10.32 25.13 20.01
N ILE A 292 9.51 24.45 19.21
CA ILE A 292 8.05 24.66 19.16
C ILE A 292 7.41 24.41 20.52
N SER A 293 7.77 23.32 21.20
CA SER A 293 7.23 22.99 22.53
C SER A 293 7.53 24.09 23.56
N ILE A 294 8.76 24.61 23.56
CA ILE A 294 9.17 25.72 24.44
C ILE A 294 8.35 26.97 24.13
N ILE A 295 8.25 27.35 22.85
CA ILE A 295 7.50 28.55 22.43
C ILE A 295 6.02 28.41 22.80
N GLN A 296 5.40 27.26 22.54
CA GLN A 296 4.02 26.98 22.93
C GLN A 296 3.84 27.13 24.44
N SER A 297 4.79 26.64 25.24
CA SER A 297 4.73 26.79 26.69
C SER A 297 4.77 28.25 27.14
N MET A 298 5.49 29.13 26.44
CA MET A 298 5.66 30.53 26.81
C MET A 298 4.52 31.43 26.31
N VAL A 299 3.92 31.08 25.15
CA VAL A 299 2.96 31.96 24.45
C VAL A 299 1.50 31.59 24.72
N LEU A 300 1.21 30.32 25.01
CA LEU A 300 -0.18 29.81 25.03
C LEU A 300 -0.69 29.40 26.42
N ARG A 301 0.18 29.23 27.43
CA ARG A 301 -0.23 28.66 28.72
C ARG A 301 -0.87 29.66 29.67
N SER A 302 -0.47 30.93 29.60
CA SER A 302 -1.09 31.98 30.42
C SER A 302 -2.45 32.36 29.86
N THR A 303 -3.41 32.64 30.74
CA THR A 303 -4.74 33.15 30.35
C THR A 303 -4.74 34.65 30.08
N ASP A 304 -3.74 35.37 30.58
CA ASP A 304 -3.65 36.82 30.50
C ASP A 304 -2.87 37.28 29.25
N ILE A 305 -3.47 38.16 28.46
CA ILE A 305 -2.91 38.62 27.18
C ILE A 305 -1.57 39.36 27.35
N PRO A 306 -1.44 40.36 28.26
CA PRO A 306 -0.15 40.99 28.57
C PRO A 306 0.95 39.99 28.93
N THR A 307 0.62 39.00 29.75
CA THR A 307 1.57 37.97 30.17
C THR A 307 2.00 37.07 28.99
N ARG A 308 1.07 36.68 28.12
CA ARG A 308 1.38 35.97 26.86
C ARG A 308 2.26 36.80 25.94
N ALA A 309 1.98 38.10 25.81
CA ALA A 309 2.77 39.02 25.00
C ALA A 309 4.20 39.16 25.54
N LEU A 310 4.38 39.17 26.86
CA LEU A 310 5.70 39.14 27.49
C LEU A 310 6.47 37.86 27.15
N GLY A 311 5.81 36.69 27.22
CA GLY A 311 6.37 35.41 26.77
C GLY A 311 6.80 35.42 25.30
N ALA A 312 5.96 35.97 24.42
CA ALA A 312 6.26 36.15 23.00
C ALA A 312 7.47 37.07 22.77
N ASN A 313 7.60 38.14 23.53
CA ASN A 313 8.74 39.05 23.43
C ASN A 313 10.08 38.37 23.75
N TYR A 314 10.12 37.48 24.75
CA TYR A 314 11.34 36.71 25.05
C TYR A 314 11.71 35.73 23.93
N VAL A 315 10.70 35.04 23.38
CA VAL A 315 10.86 34.15 22.22
C VAL A 315 11.46 34.89 21.04
N LEU A 316 10.87 36.04 20.68
CA LEU A 316 11.32 36.85 19.55
C LEU A 316 12.70 37.47 19.82
N SER A 317 12.98 37.92 21.04
CA SER A 317 14.30 38.43 21.42
C SER A 317 15.38 37.39 21.17
N ALA A 318 15.18 36.14 21.61
CA ALA A 318 16.13 35.06 21.34
C ALA A 318 16.30 34.79 19.84
N LEU A 319 15.23 34.93 19.06
CA LEU A 319 15.24 34.72 17.60
C LEU A 319 16.06 35.79 16.87
N THR A 320 16.00 37.05 17.33
CA THR A 320 16.82 38.14 16.75
C THR A 320 18.33 37.91 16.92
N ILE A 321 18.77 37.14 17.92
CA ILE A 321 20.21 36.83 18.11
C ILE A 321 20.73 35.87 17.03
N VAL A 322 19.86 35.01 16.49
CA VAL A 322 20.25 33.91 15.59
C VAL A 322 19.83 34.12 14.15
N ASN A 323 18.88 35.02 13.89
CA ASN A 323 18.36 35.31 12.55
C ASN A 323 18.47 36.81 12.24
N GLU A 324 19.20 37.14 11.17
CA GLU A 324 19.45 38.53 10.75
C GLU A 324 18.18 39.25 10.31
N SER A 325 17.31 38.57 9.54
CA SER A 325 16.03 39.14 9.09
C SER A 325 15.11 39.47 10.26
N ALA A 326 15.10 38.62 11.29
CA ALA A 326 14.38 38.89 12.52
C ALA A 326 14.97 40.10 13.28
N ALA A 327 16.31 40.21 13.35
CA ALA A 327 16.98 41.34 14.00
C ALA A 327 16.70 42.69 13.31
N LEU A 328 16.67 42.69 11.97
CA LEU A 328 16.32 43.88 11.19
C LEU A 328 14.85 44.26 11.32
N SER A 329 13.96 43.26 11.44
CA SER A 329 12.52 43.48 11.58
C SER A 329 12.11 43.91 12.99
N LEU A 330 12.86 43.47 14.01
CA LEU A 330 12.62 43.75 15.43
C LEU A 330 13.87 44.33 16.14
N PRO A 331 14.38 45.52 15.74
CA PRO A 331 15.65 46.03 16.25
C PRO A 331 15.64 46.31 17.76
N TRP A 332 14.50 46.70 18.33
CA TRP A 332 14.37 47.00 19.75
C TRP A 332 14.54 45.76 20.62
N LEU A 333 14.03 44.59 20.16
CA LEU A 333 14.23 43.33 20.85
C LEU A 333 15.69 42.90 20.76
N TYR A 334 16.30 43.02 19.58
CA TYR A 334 17.72 42.73 19.40
C TYR A 334 18.59 43.57 20.35
N GLN A 335 18.38 44.88 20.38
CA GLN A 335 19.15 45.79 21.26
C GLN A 335 18.99 45.42 22.74
N ALA A 336 17.79 45.03 23.18
CA ALA A 336 17.52 44.62 24.56
C ALA A 336 18.33 43.38 24.99
N VAL A 337 18.70 42.51 24.04
CA VAL A 337 19.42 41.26 24.32
C VAL A 337 20.79 41.16 23.63
N ALA A 338 21.27 42.19 22.94
CA ALA A 338 22.60 42.22 22.34
C ALA A 338 23.63 42.97 23.20
N LEU A 339 23.17 43.91 24.03
CA LEU A 339 24.02 44.86 24.77
C LEU A 339 24.30 44.47 26.24
N ASN A 340 23.85 43.30 26.69
CA ASN A 340 24.04 42.79 28.05
C ASN A 340 24.80 41.47 28.08
#